data_AF-A0A2G5B3U8-F1
#
_entry.id   AF-A0A2G5B3U8-F1
#
_cell.length_a   1.000
_cell.length_b   1.000
_cell.length_c   1.000
_cell.angle_alpha   90.00
_cell.angle_beta   90.00
_cell.angle_gamma   90.00
#
_symmetry.space_group_name_H-M   'P 1'
#
loop_
_entity.id
_entity.type
_entity.pdbx_description
1 polymer ?
#
loop_
_entity_poly.entity_id
_entity_poly.type
_entity_poly.pdbx_seq_one_letter_code
_entity_poly.pdbx_strand_id
1 'polypeptide(L)' 'CPVCLECFEIGDVLRVLTCNHGLHKACGDSWFTQGSNKCPICRSQAVHSN' A
#
# COMPACT_ATOMS: atom_id res chain seq x y z
N CYS A 1 -0.45 -4.55 8.10
CA CYS A 1 0.13 -3.76 7.01
C CYS A 1 1.66 -3.81 7.06
N PRO A 2 2.35 -4.09 5.94
CA PRO A 2 3.81 -4.15 5.86
C PRO A 2 4.52 -2.82 6.12
N VAL A 3 3.79 -1.69 6.08
CA VAL A 3 4.36 -0.34 6.26
C VAL A 3 4.41 0.04 7.74
N CYS A 4 3.30 -0.06 8.46
CA CYS A 4 3.25 0.23 9.91
C CYS A 4 3.51 -0.99 10.79
N LEU A 5 3.60 -2.20 10.22
CA LEU A 5 3.76 -3.47 10.92
C LEU A 5 2.61 -3.85 11.87
N GLU A 6 1.45 -3.20 11.77
CA GLU A 6 0.26 -3.49 12.58
C GLU A 6 -0.70 -4.48 11.91
N CYS A 7 -1.57 -5.12 12.69
CA CYS A 7 -2.66 -5.95 12.18
C CYS A 7 -3.72 -5.10 11.48
N PHE A 8 -4.53 -5.74 10.63
CA PHE A 8 -5.70 -5.09 10.04
C PHE A 8 -6.90 -5.29 10.96
N GLU A 9 -7.61 -4.21 11.27
CA GLU A 9 -8.78 -4.25 12.14
C GLU A 9 -10.09 -4.05 11.37
N ILE A 10 -11.20 -4.44 11.98
CA ILE A 10 -12.53 -4.27 11.39
C ILE A 10 -12.84 -2.76 11.36
N GLY A 11 -13.07 -2.23 10.16
CA GLY A 11 -13.25 -0.80 9.92
C GLY A 11 -12.03 -0.11 9.28
N ASP A 12 -10.89 -0.80 9.21
CA ASP A 12 -9.74 -0.28 8.48
C ASP A 12 -10.00 -0.19 6.98
N VAL A 13 -9.64 0.95 6.42
CA VAL A 13 -9.71 1.15 4.96
C VAL A 13 -8.42 0.62 4.35
N LEU A 14 -8.52 -0.47 3.59
CA LEU A 14 -7.40 -1.05 2.87
C LEU A 14 -7.42 -0.64 1.41
N ARG A 15 -6.24 -0.32 0.87
CA ARG A 15 -6.01 -0.15 -0.55
C ARG A 15 -5.29 -1.38 -1.08
N VAL A 16 -5.86 -2.00 -2.10
CA VAL A 16 -5.25 -3.11 -2.85
C VAL A 16 -4.51 -2.54 -4.04
N LEU A 17 -3.25 -2.92 -4.20
CA LEU A 17 -2.42 -2.50 -5.34
C LEU A 17 -2.62 -3.43 -6.54
N THR A 18 -2.09 -3.03 -7.69
CA THR A 18 -2.13 -3.84 -8.92
C THR A 18 -1.35 -5.16 -8.81
N CYS A 19 -0.43 -5.27 -7.85
CA CYS A 19 0.24 -6.51 -7.50
C CYS A 19 -0.53 -7.39 -6.50
N ASN A 20 -1.84 -7.16 -6.30
CA ASN A 20 -2.74 -7.86 -5.37
C ASN A 20 -2.39 -7.75 -3.87
N HIS A 21 -1.46 -6.88 -3.49
CA HIS A 21 -1.09 -6.67 -2.09
C HIS A 21 -1.95 -5.59 -1.44
N GLY A 22 -2.45 -5.89 -0.23
CA GLY A 22 -3.23 -4.97 0.58
C GLY A 22 -2.38 -4.21 1.61
N LEU A 23 -2.67 -2.92 1.75
CA LEU A 23 -2.08 -2.02 2.74
C LEU A 23 -3.16 -1.08 3.28
N HIS A 24 -2.98 -0.54 4.48
CA HIS A 24 -3.84 0.53 4.96
C HIS A 24 -3.80 1.70 3.98
N LYS A 25 -4.96 2.29 3.69
CA LYS A 25 -5.07 3.44 2.79
C LYS A 25 -4.16 4.59 3.24
N ALA A 26 -4.13 4.88 4.54
CA ALA A 26 -3.24 5.90 5.11
C ALA A 26 -1.75 5.57 4.88
N CYS A 27 -1.34 4.32 5.12
CA CYS A 27 0.01 3.87 4.85
C CYS A 27 0.37 3.93 3.36
N GLY A 28 -0.56 3.53 2.49
CA GLY A 28 -0.41 3.62 1.04
C GLY A 28 -0.25 5.05 0.56
N ASP A 29 -1.18 5.93 0.93
CA ASP A 29 -1.13 7.35 0.55
C ASP A 29 0.19 7.99 1.05
N SER A 30 0.61 7.73 2.30
CA SER A 30 1.91 8.22 2.83
C SER A 30 3.11 7.68 2.04
N TRP A 31 3.09 6.40 1.69
CA TRP A 31 4.17 5.76 0.93
C TRP A 31 4.29 6.30 -0.50
N PHE A 32 3.17 6.48 -1.20
CA PHE A 32 3.16 7.05 -2.55
C PHE A 32 3.53 8.53 -2.56
N THR A 33 3.12 9.28 -1.54
CA THR A 33 3.46 10.71 -1.40
C THR A 33 4.95 10.91 -1.18
N GLN A 34 5.65 9.96 -0.54
CA GLN A 34 7.11 9.97 -0.36
C GLN A 34 7.90 9.63 -1.63
N GLY A 35 7.24 9.49 -2.79
CA GLY A 35 7.88 9.28 -4.09
C GLY A 35 8.15 7.82 -4.45
N SER A 36 7.71 6.86 -3.62
CA SER A 36 7.83 5.44 -3.92
C SER A 36 6.58 4.87 -4.56
N ASN A 37 6.53 4.80 -5.90
CA ASN A 37 5.46 4.13 -6.65
C ASN A 37 5.66 2.61 -6.76
N LYS A 38 6.17 1.98 -5.69
CA LYS A 38 6.46 0.55 -5.65
C LYS A 38 5.79 -0.06 -4.44
N CYS A 39 5.31 -1.29 -4.59
CA CYS A 39 4.73 -2.05 -3.50
C CYS A 39 5.79 -2.33 -2.42
N PRO A 40 5.52 -2.06 -1.14
CA PRO A 40 6.46 -2.35 -0.05
C PRO A 40 6.67 -3.86 0.18
N ILE A 41 5.78 -4.72 -0.35
CA ILE A 41 5.84 -6.18 -0.18
C ILE A 41 6.69 -6.83 -1.28
N CYS A 42 6.36 -6.58 -2.55
CA CYS A 42 6.99 -7.24 -3.68
C CYS A 42 7.83 -6.31 -4.57
N ARG A 43 7.93 -5.01 -4.24
CA ARG A 43 8.63 -3.97 -5.01
C ARG A 43 8.15 -3.78 -6.47
N SER A 44 7.04 -4.39 -6.85
CA SER A 44 6.39 -4.19 -8.15
C SER A 44 5.73 -2.81 -8.22
N GLN A 45 5.49 -2.28 -9.42
CA GLN A 45 4.79 -1.00 -9.59
C GLN A 45 3.42 -1.05 -8.90
N ALA A 46 3.17 -0.06 -8.05
CA ALA A 46 1.98 -0.02 -7.21
C ALA A 46 0.77 0.60 -7.93
N VAL A 47 1.04 1.55 -8.83
CA VAL A 47 0.06 2.07 -9.79
C VAL A 47 0.64 2.03 -11.19
N HIS A 48 -0.17 1.59 -12.16
CA HIS A 48 0.14 1.78 -13.57
C HIS A 48 -0.28 3.20 -13.92
N SER A 49 0.68 4.10 -14.10
CA SER A 49 0.42 5.37 -14.78
C SER A 49 0.24 5.05 -16.26
N ASN A 50 -1.01 5.06 -16.73
CA ASN A 50 -1.30 5.15 -18.17
C ASN A 50 -1.35 6.61 -18.59
#